data_AF-A0A7V1Z882-F1
#
_entry.id   AF-A0A7V1Z882-F1
#
_cell.length_a   1.000
_cell.length_b   1.000
_cell.length_c   1.000
_cell.angle_alpha   90.00
_cell.angle_beta   90.00
_cell.angle_gamma   90.00
#
_symmetry.space_group_name_H-M   'P 1'
#
loop_
_entity.id
_entity.type
_entity.pdbx_description
1 polymer ?
#
loop_
_entity_poly.entity_id
_entity_poly.type
_entity_poly.pdbx_seq_one_letter_code
_entity_poly.pdbx_strand_id
1 'polypeptide(L)'
;MPALAVDQGAQQFYGNAVGAGFGTALVLIGAGWGFGRIGQAALESMARQPEIAPRIQTGMLIIAALLEGATFFALIVCIIMAVKA
;
A
#
# COMPACT_ATOMS: atom_id res chain seq x y z
N MET A 1 -26.74 -34.20 26.04
CA MET A 1 -25.83 -33.11 26.45
C MET A 1 -24.53 -33.75 26.87
N PRO A 2 -23.35 -33.29 26.40
CA PRO A 2 -22.95 -31.89 26.45
C PRO A 2 -22.14 -31.38 25.22
N ALA A 3 -22.07 -30.05 25.11
CA ALA A 3 -20.99 -29.27 24.51
C ALA A 3 -20.38 -29.85 23.22
N LEU A 4 -20.73 -29.35 22.02
CA LEU A 4 -20.01 -28.18 21.46
C LEU A 4 -18.84 -27.78 22.34
N ALA A 5 -17.83 -28.65 22.36
CA ALA A 5 -16.49 -28.31 22.79
C ALA A 5 -16.12 -27.09 21.95
N VAL A 6 -16.13 -25.96 22.62
CA VAL A 6 -15.51 -24.74 22.16
C VAL A 6 -14.04 -25.08 21.91
N ASP A 7 -13.72 -25.51 20.70
CA ASP A 7 -12.37 -25.26 20.19
C ASP A 7 -12.42 -23.92 19.46
N GLN A 8 -12.71 -22.85 20.24
CA GLN A 8 -12.11 -21.53 19.99
C GLN A 8 -10.60 -21.62 20.32
N GLY A 9 -9.95 -22.67 19.83
CA GLY A 9 -8.60 -23.07 20.13
C GLY A 9 -7.69 -22.57 19.04
N ALA A 10 -6.85 -21.60 19.42
CA ALA A 10 -5.78 -21.02 18.62
C ALA A 10 -6.21 -20.35 17.31
N GLN A 11 -6.38 -19.04 17.37
CA GLN A 11 -6.20 -18.19 16.19
C GLN A 11 -4.76 -18.41 15.69
N GLN A 12 -4.57 -19.24 14.65
CA GLN A 12 -3.24 -19.59 14.16
C GLN A 12 -2.54 -18.31 13.67
N PHE A 13 -1.53 -17.86 14.41
CA PHE A 13 -0.73 -16.67 14.09
C PHE A 13 0.31 -16.95 12.98
N TYR A 14 0.25 -18.12 12.37
CA TYR A 14 1.10 -18.58 11.28
C TYR A 14 0.20 -19.09 10.17
N GLY A 15 0.44 -18.62 8.93
CA GLY A 15 -0.38 -18.96 7.78
C GLY A 15 -0.51 -17.83 6.77
N ASN A 16 -1.15 -18.13 5.64
CA ASN A 16 -1.31 -17.22 4.50
C ASN A 16 -1.97 -15.89 4.88
N ALA A 17 -2.93 -15.90 5.82
CA ALA A 17 -3.60 -14.69 6.31
C ALA A 17 -2.64 -13.71 7.03
N VAL A 18 -1.72 -14.22 7.85
CA VAL A 18 -0.72 -13.41 8.54
C VAL A 18 0.32 -12.88 7.54
N GLY A 19 0.78 -13.72 6.62
CA GLY A 19 1.67 -13.30 5.53
C GLY A 19 1.07 -12.21 4.65
N ALA A 20 -0.21 -12.32 4.29
CA ALA A 20 -0.92 -11.31 3.52
C ALA A 20 -1.08 -9.98 4.28
N GLY A 21 -1.35 -10.04 5.59
CA GLY A 21 -1.41 -8.86 6.44
C GLY A 21 -0.07 -8.11 6.52
N PHE A 22 1.02 -8.82 6.78
CA PHE A 22 2.36 -8.23 6.80
C PHE A 22 2.79 -7.71 5.43
N GLY A 23 2.53 -8.46 4.36
CA GLY A 23 2.80 -8.03 2.98
C GLY A 23 2.09 -6.72 2.65
N THR A 24 0.79 -6.63 2.97
CA THR A 24 -0.01 -5.42 2.78
C THR A 24 0.56 -4.23 3.56
N ALA A 25 0.94 -4.43 4.83
CA ALA A 25 1.52 -3.37 5.66
C ALA A 25 2.83 -2.83 5.06
N LEU A 26 3.73 -3.72 4.62
CA LEU A 26 4.99 -3.32 3.99
C LEU A 26 4.78 -2.55 2.69
N VAL A 27 3.82 -3.00 1.85
CA VAL A 27 3.46 -2.31 0.62
C VAL A 27 2.95 -0.90 0.90
N LEU A 28 2.04 -0.74 1.87
CA LEU A 28 1.49 0.58 2.22
C LEU A 28 2.54 1.53 2.84
N ILE A 29 3.47 1.01 3.65
CA ILE A 29 4.58 1.80 4.18
C ILE A 29 5.47 2.30 3.02
N GLY A 30 5.84 1.41 2.10
CA GLY A 30 6.65 1.77 0.94
C GLY A 30 5.96 2.80 0.03
N ALA A 31 4.68 2.59 -0.26
CA ALA A 31 3.87 3.50 -1.07
C ALA A 31 3.72 4.87 -0.40
N GLY A 32 3.37 4.90 0.89
CA GLY A 32 3.24 6.15 1.64
C GLY A 32 4.54 6.96 1.68
N TRP A 33 5.68 6.29 1.86
CA TRP A 33 6.97 6.95 1.80
C TRP A 33 7.31 7.49 0.41
N GLY A 34 7.05 6.72 -0.65
CA GLY A 34 7.25 7.14 -2.03
C GLY A 34 6.40 8.36 -2.40
N PHE A 35 5.09 8.30 -2.12
CA PHE A 35 4.17 9.42 -2.32
C PHE A 35 4.56 10.66 -1.52
N GLY A 36 4.96 10.49 -0.26
CA GLY A 36 5.42 11.59 0.58
C GLY A 36 6.60 12.34 -0.05
N ARG A 37 7.59 11.61 -0.58
CA ARG A 37 8.74 12.22 -1.24
C ARG A 37 8.39 12.90 -2.56
N ILE A 38 7.56 12.26 -3.39
CA ILE A 38 7.08 12.82 -4.66
C ILE A 38 6.32 14.13 -4.41
N GLY A 39 5.37 14.10 -3.47
CA GLY A 39 4.57 15.26 -3.09
C GLY A 39 5.40 16.39 -2.51
N GLN A 40 6.30 16.11 -1.58
CA GLN A 40 7.19 17.14 -1.01
C GLN A 40 8.05 17.80 -2.09
N ALA A 41 8.71 17.02 -2.94
CA ALA A 41 9.58 17.55 -3.99
C ALA A 41 8.80 18.40 -5.02
N ALA A 42 7.59 17.96 -5.38
CA ALA A 42 6.72 18.71 -6.27
C ALA A 42 6.24 20.02 -5.64
N LEU A 43 5.77 19.99 -4.38
CA LEU A 43 5.31 21.17 -3.66
C LEU A 43 6.41 22.21 -3.49
N GLU A 44 7.62 21.80 -3.09
CA GLU A 44 8.75 22.71 -2.97
C GLU A 44 9.13 23.33 -4.33
N SER A 45 9.13 22.53 -5.40
CA SER A 45 9.43 23.01 -6.75
C SER A 45 8.38 24.00 -7.27
N MET A 46 7.10 23.73 -7.02
CA MET A 46 6.00 24.63 -7.39
C MET A 46 6.04 25.94 -6.60
N ALA A 47 6.43 25.90 -5.33
CA ALA A 47 6.60 27.10 -4.51
C ALA A 47 7.76 27.99 -5.00
N ARG A 48 8.87 27.38 -5.47
CA ARG A 48 10.02 28.12 -6.00
C ARG A 48 9.79 28.65 -7.41
N GLN A 49 9.01 27.94 -8.23
CA GLN A 49 8.77 28.29 -9.64
C GLN A 49 7.28 28.17 -9.99
N PRO A 50 6.44 29.13 -9.54
CA PRO A 50 4.99 29.05 -9.72
C PRO A 50 4.56 29.09 -11.20
N GLU A 51 5.36 29.72 -12.06
CA GLU A 51 5.11 29.85 -13.50
C GLU A 51 5.04 28.50 -14.24
N ILE A 52 5.78 27.50 -13.76
CA ILE A 52 5.81 26.16 -14.34
C ILE A 52 5.10 25.12 -13.47
N ALA A 53 4.35 25.55 -12.45
CA ALA A 53 3.66 24.65 -11.53
C ALA A 53 2.74 23.63 -12.23
N PRO A 54 1.97 23.98 -13.28
CA PRO A 54 1.16 22.99 -14.00
C PRO A 54 2.01 21.87 -14.61
N ARG A 55 3.19 22.20 -15.15
CA ARG A 55 4.11 21.21 -15.73
C ARG A 55 4.70 20.29 -14.66
N ILE A 56 5.05 20.84 -13.50
CA ILE A 56 5.54 20.07 -12.35
C ILE A 56 4.44 19.12 -11.86
N GLN A 57 3.20 19.59 -11.74
CA GLN A 57 2.06 18.76 -11.33
C GLN A 57 1.83 17.62 -12.31
N THR A 58 1.91 17.84 -13.62
CA THR A 58 1.82 16.75 -14.61
C THR A 58 2.92 15.72 -14.42
N GLY A 59 4.18 16.15 -14.25
CA GLY A 59 5.29 15.23 -13.97
C GLY A 59 5.11 14.43 -12.68
N MET A 60 4.66 15.09 -11.62
CA MET A 60 4.30 14.47 -10.34
C MET A 60 3.25 13.38 -10.53
N LEU A 61 2.17 13.67 -11.26
CA LEU A 61 1.08 12.72 -11.50
C LEU A 61 1.52 11.51 -12.33
N ILE A 62 2.42 11.69 -13.31
CA ILE A 62 2.98 10.57 -14.07
C ILE A 62 3.77 9.63 -13.15
N ILE A 63 4.66 10.18 -12.33
CA ILE A 63 5.46 9.38 -11.39
C ILE A 63 4.55 8.72 -10.35
N ALA A 64 3.58 9.45 -9.82
CA ALA A 64 2.56 8.95 -8.90
C ALA A 64 1.78 7.78 -9.51
N ALA A 65 1.36 7.88 -10.78
CA ALA A 65 0.62 6.82 -11.47
C ALA A 65 1.47 5.56 -11.70
N LEU A 66 2.76 5.72 -12.02
CA LEU A 66 3.69 4.59 -12.15
C LEU A 66 3.90 3.86 -10.80
N LEU A 67 4.04 4.63 -9.72
CA LEU A 67 4.14 4.07 -8.36
C LEU A 67 2.83 3.38 -7.93
N GLU A 68 1.69 3.97 -8.27
CA GLU A 68 0.37 3.43 -7.95
C GLU A 68 0.11 2.10 -8.68
N GLY A 69 0.55 1.99 -9.94
CA GLY A 69 0.47 0.73 -10.69
C GLY A 69 1.22 -0.42 -10.01
N ALA A 70 2.42 -0.16 -9.50
CA ALA A 70 3.21 -1.16 -8.76
C ALA A 70 2.58 -1.49 -7.39
N THR A 71 2.08 -0.46 -6.69
CA THR A 71 1.46 -0.59 -5.36
C THR A 71 0.19 -1.43 -5.44
N PHE A 72 -0.72 -1.12 -6.38
CA PHE A 72 -1.94 -1.90 -6.56
C PHE A 72 -1.66 -3.33 -6.98
N PHE A 73 -0.69 -3.57 -7.86
CA PHE A 73 -0.32 -4.93 -8.23
C PHE A 73 0.11 -5.75 -7.00
N ALA A 74 0.96 -5.19 -6.14
CA ALA A 74 1.38 -5.86 -4.92
C ALA A 74 0.22 -6.08 -3.94
N LEU A 75 -0.69 -5.12 -3.78
CA LEU A 75 -1.89 -5.27 -2.96
C LEU A 75 -2.82 -6.36 -3.50
N ILE A 76 -2.99 -6.46 -4.81
CA ILE A 76 -3.79 -7.53 -5.43
C ILE A 76 -3.20 -8.90 -5.10
N VAL A 77 -1.87 -9.06 -5.18
CA VAL A 77 -1.20 -10.31 -4.79
C VAL A 77 -1.47 -10.64 -3.32
N CYS A 78 -1.34 -9.65 -2.43
CA CYS A 78 -1.64 -9.82 -1.00
C CYS A 78 -3.11 -10.21 -0.75
N ILE A 79 -4.05 -9.56 -1.45
CA ILE A 79 -5.49 -9.86 -1.35
C ILE A 79 -5.79 -11.27 -1.87
N ILE A 80 -5.21 -11.68 -3.00
CA ILE A 80 -5.40 -13.03 -3.54
C ILE A 80 -4.88 -14.06 -2.55
N MET A 81 -3.72 -13.82 -1.94
CA MET A 81 -3.19 -14.68 -0.88
C MET A 81 -4.10 -14.73 0.34
N ALA A 82 -4.72 -13.62 0.74
CA ALA A 82 -5.65 -13.58 1.87
C ALA A 82 -6.98 -14.32 1.60
N VAL A 83 -7.50 -14.23 0.37
CA VAL A 83 -8.82 -14.81 0.01
C VAL A 83 -8.72 -16.28 -0.38
N LYS A 84 -7.57 -16.73 -0.89
CA LYS A 84 -7.30 -18.15 -1.19
C LYS A 84 -6.56 -18.88 -0.05
N ALA A 85 -6.45 -18.24 1.12
CA ALA A 85 -5.81 -18.78 2.33
C ALA A 85 -6.66 -19.86 3.02
#